data_AF-A0AB33XIT8-F1
#
_entry.id   AF-A0AB33XIT8-F1
#
_cell.length_a   1.000
_cell.length_b   1.000
_cell.length_c   1.000
_cell.angle_alpha   90.00
_cell.angle_beta   90.00
_cell.angle_gamma   90.00
#
_symmetry.space_group_name_H-M   'P 1'
#
loop_
_entity.id
_entity.type
_entity.pdbx_description
1 polymer ?
#
loop_
_entity_poly.entity_id
_entity_poly.type
_entity_poly.pdbx_seq_one_letter_code
_entity_poly.pdbx_strand_id
1 'polypeptide(L)'
;MFTTGSLGAVTYEVHGDFINFSKVGFNRSPINPVKGIYPTETFVNLTGKLEGSVHLGRGWTVNVGGVLGGQVYDNTRYDRWAKDFTPPSYWDKTSCGTDSLSLCMNATKMWQQQGPGGVIDPRGIGWEYMGEWNGLFPNYYPANAYLPGGSRRYEVYKANLTYDSSRVHMVMGRFDVTEQEQMDWIYQLFQGFYGTFKLTNKMKFLLFSSWGRGIADGQWLFPIYREKPWGIHKAGIIYRPTKNLMIHPYVYLIPMVGTLPGAKIEYDTNPEFSGRGIRNKTTFYVLYDYRWNNAEYGRYAPARYNTWDPFLDNGKWRGLQGPGGATLYLHHHIDINNYFVVGGAYLNIGNPNMNLGTWGNPVALDGIEQWVGGIYSLGFAGIDNITDADAFTEYVKGGGKHGKFSWSVYQRFTTAPRALEYGIGMYLDYQFSKHVKAGLKLVWLEFQIRAGYNPGTGFLGPNGQPLNLNNGLFESSAFAQGPQNMGGIAKSITQDRSHLMTHISYSF
;
A
#
# COMPACT_ATOMS: atom_id res chain seq x y z
N MET A 1 -22.02 1.58 27.97
CA MET A 1 -23.09 2.25 27.21
C MET A 1 -23.88 3.11 28.19
N PHE A 2 -23.68 4.43 28.18
CA PHE A 2 -24.46 5.36 29.00
C PHE A 2 -25.15 6.33 28.05
N THR A 3 -26.47 6.23 27.94
CA THR A 3 -27.31 7.13 27.13
C THR A 3 -28.24 7.88 28.07
N THR A 4 -28.20 9.21 28.06
CA THR A 4 -29.17 10.07 28.75
C THR A 4 -29.96 10.87 27.70
N GLY A 5 -31.28 10.63 27.61
CA GLY A 5 -32.24 11.49 26.87
C GLY A 5 -32.58 12.76 27.67
N SER A 6 -33.20 13.83 27.14
CA SER A 6 -34.06 14.02 25.97
C SER A 6 -34.04 15.51 25.51
N LEU A 7 -34.59 15.78 24.30
CA LEU A 7 -34.64 17.02 23.48
C LEU A 7 -33.46 17.20 22.52
N GLY A 8 -33.64 16.72 21.27
CA GLY A 8 -32.64 16.82 20.20
C GLY A 8 -31.27 16.25 20.60
N ALA A 9 -31.30 15.16 21.37
CA ALA A 9 -30.22 14.79 22.27
C ALA A 9 -28.89 14.62 21.52
N VAL A 10 -27.90 15.41 21.95
CA VAL A 10 -26.51 15.16 21.60
C VAL A 10 -26.13 13.80 22.19
N THR A 11 -25.91 12.81 21.34
CA THR A 11 -25.42 11.49 21.75
C THR A 11 -23.94 11.39 21.50
N TYR A 12 -23.23 10.62 22.32
CA TYR A 12 -21.83 10.33 22.12
C TYR A 12 -21.57 8.83 22.10
N GLU A 13 -20.59 8.43 21.30
CA GLU A 13 -20.10 7.07 21.21
C GLU A 13 -18.57 7.07 21.36
N VAL A 14 -18.02 6.01 21.93
CA VAL A 14 -16.58 5.80 22.02
C VAL A 14 -16.31 4.40 21.50
N HIS A 15 -15.40 4.32 20.53
CA HIS A 15 -14.96 3.06 19.93
C HIS A 15 -13.44 2.98 20.07
N GLY A 16 -12.93 1.78 20.30
CA GLY A 16 -11.49 1.57 20.32
C GLY A 16 -11.11 0.19 19.83
N ASP A 17 -9.94 0.10 19.22
CA ASP A 17 -9.34 -1.15 18.81
C ASP A 17 -7.87 -1.25 19.23
N PHE A 18 -7.50 -2.44 19.67
CA PHE A 18 -6.11 -2.81 19.90
C PHE A 18 -5.80 -3.99 18.99
N ILE A 19 -4.75 -3.86 18.19
CA ILE A 19 -4.35 -4.85 17.20
C ILE A 19 -2.90 -5.22 17.44
N ASN A 20 -2.65 -6.50 17.69
CA ASN A 20 -1.35 -7.10 17.43
C ASN A 20 -1.33 -7.60 15.99
N PHE A 21 -0.27 -7.30 15.27
CA PHE A 21 0.03 -7.88 13.97
C PHE A 21 1.46 -8.38 13.97
N SER A 22 1.68 -9.61 13.53
CA SER A 22 3.01 -10.19 13.42
C SER A 22 3.22 -10.75 12.04
N LYS A 23 4.40 -10.57 11.46
CA LYS A 23 4.87 -11.26 10.26
C LYS A 23 6.10 -12.08 10.63
N VAL A 24 6.15 -13.34 10.22
CA VAL A 24 7.32 -14.21 10.36
C VAL A 24 7.76 -14.69 8.98
N GLY A 25 8.84 -14.11 8.48
CA GLY A 25 9.51 -14.56 7.27
C GLY A 25 10.24 -15.88 7.46
N PHE A 26 10.11 -16.78 6.48
CA PHE A 26 10.78 -18.09 6.53
C PHE A 26 12.20 -18.05 5.98
N ASN A 27 12.46 -17.20 4.99
CA ASN A 27 13.80 -16.96 4.46
C ASN A 27 14.62 -16.09 5.42
N ARG A 28 15.65 -16.68 6.04
CA ARG A 28 16.57 -16.02 6.99
C ARG A 28 17.99 -15.88 6.42
N SER A 29 18.12 -15.90 5.09
CA SER A 29 19.42 -15.84 4.44
C SER A 29 20.13 -14.52 4.77
N PRO A 30 21.43 -14.56 5.14
CA PRO A 30 22.24 -13.34 5.25
C PRO A 30 22.26 -12.54 3.95
N ILE A 31 22.36 -11.22 4.05
CA ILE A 31 22.27 -10.32 2.90
C ILE A 31 23.54 -10.42 2.04
N ASN A 32 23.34 -10.65 0.75
CA ASN A 32 24.37 -10.56 -0.28
C ASN A 32 23.83 -9.75 -1.45
N PRO A 33 24.12 -8.43 -1.52
CA PRO A 33 23.51 -7.55 -2.53
C PRO A 33 23.90 -7.92 -3.96
N VAL A 34 25.15 -8.37 -4.17
CA VAL A 34 25.67 -8.73 -5.50
C VAL A 34 25.01 -10.01 -6.03
N LYS A 35 24.69 -10.96 -5.15
CA LYS A 35 23.90 -12.15 -5.50
C LYS A 35 22.39 -11.90 -5.47
N GLY A 36 21.95 -10.71 -5.03
CA GLY A 36 20.55 -10.38 -4.85
C GLY A 36 19.84 -11.19 -3.75
N ILE A 37 20.57 -11.67 -2.75
CA ILE A 37 20.00 -12.46 -1.64
C ILE A 37 19.62 -11.50 -0.51
N TYR A 38 18.34 -11.53 -0.15
CA TYR A 38 17.77 -10.76 0.95
C TYR A 38 16.82 -11.67 1.75
N PRO A 39 16.79 -11.55 3.10
CA PRO A 39 15.85 -12.30 3.91
C PRO A 39 14.42 -11.79 3.72
N THR A 40 13.45 -12.49 4.29
CA THR A 40 12.11 -11.97 4.54
C THR A 40 12.06 -11.53 6.00
N GLU A 41 11.68 -10.28 6.23
CA GLU A 41 11.63 -9.70 7.56
C GLU A 41 10.62 -10.41 8.47
N THR A 42 10.90 -10.32 9.77
CA THR A 42 10.06 -10.79 10.86
C THR A 42 9.89 -9.66 11.85
N PHE A 43 8.65 -9.28 12.11
CA PHE A 43 8.32 -8.20 13.03
C PHE A 43 7.05 -8.48 13.80
N VAL A 44 6.92 -7.80 14.94
CA VAL A 44 5.70 -7.78 15.75
C VAL A 44 5.36 -6.33 16.02
N ASN A 45 4.18 -5.94 15.55
CA ASN A 45 3.63 -4.61 15.66
C ASN A 45 2.45 -4.60 16.63
N LEU A 46 2.31 -3.49 17.35
CA LEU A 46 1.15 -3.19 18.18
C LEU A 46 0.61 -1.82 17.76
N THR A 47 -0.70 -1.76 17.54
CA THR A 47 -1.42 -0.52 17.24
C THR A 47 -2.64 -0.42 18.16
N GLY A 48 -2.88 0.76 18.71
CA GLY A 48 -4.07 1.08 19.48
C GLY A 48 -4.75 2.32 18.94
N LYS A 49 -6.05 2.25 18.70
CA LYS A 49 -6.90 3.35 18.26
C LYS A 49 -7.98 3.63 19.29
N LEU A 50 -8.31 4.91 19.40
CA LEU A 50 -9.44 5.38 20.18
C LEU A 50 -10.12 6.51 19.40
N GLU A 51 -11.44 6.40 19.23
CA GLU A 51 -12.27 7.45 18.65
C GLU A 51 -13.50 7.75 19.50
N GLY A 52 -13.91 9.01 19.45
CA GLY A 52 -15.17 9.49 19.98
C GLY A 52 -15.98 10.17 18.87
N SER A 53 -17.28 9.88 18.88
CA SER A 53 -18.26 10.48 17.98
C SER A 53 -19.27 11.27 18.79
N VAL A 54 -19.64 12.46 18.33
CA VAL A 54 -20.67 13.31 18.94
C VAL A 54 -21.70 13.65 17.87
N HIS A 55 -22.93 13.16 18.03
CA HIS A 55 -24.03 13.43 17.12
C HIS A 55 -24.73 14.71 17.54
N LEU A 56 -24.68 15.74 16.70
CA LEU A 56 -25.21 17.07 17.01
C LEU A 56 -26.70 17.23 16.63
N GLY A 57 -27.31 16.15 16.10
CA GLY A 57 -28.67 16.16 15.56
C GLY A 57 -28.75 16.71 14.13
N ARG A 58 -29.93 16.54 13.51
CA ARG A 58 -30.22 16.97 12.13
C ARG A 58 -29.20 16.48 11.08
N GLY A 59 -28.66 15.28 11.29
CA GLY A 59 -27.71 14.65 10.37
C GLY A 59 -26.24 14.97 10.62
N TRP A 60 -25.90 15.87 11.55
CA TRP A 60 -24.51 16.25 11.81
C TRP A 60 -23.84 15.39 12.88
N THR A 61 -22.60 14.98 12.63
CA THR A 61 -21.75 14.23 13.58
C THR A 61 -20.32 14.76 13.54
N VAL A 62 -19.71 14.97 14.71
CA VAL A 62 -18.28 15.28 14.85
C VAL A 62 -17.55 14.04 15.33
N ASN A 63 -16.44 13.70 14.69
CA ASN A 63 -15.61 12.54 15.05
C ASN A 63 -14.18 12.99 15.34
N VAL A 64 -13.61 12.49 16.43
CA VAL A 64 -12.21 12.73 16.81
C VAL A 64 -11.60 11.41 17.28
N GLY A 65 -10.45 11.05 16.73
CA GLY A 65 -9.76 9.81 17.08
C GLY A 65 -8.26 9.87 16.85
N GLY A 66 -7.54 9.20 17.74
CA GLY A 66 -6.09 9.11 17.75
C GLY A 66 -5.62 7.65 17.67
N VAL A 67 -4.45 7.46 17.07
CA VAL A 67 -3.78 6.16 16.99
C VAL A 67 -2.37 6.30 17.54
N LEU A 68 -1.93 5.25 18.21
CA LEU A 68 -0.54 5.03 18.61
C LEU A 68 -0.11 3.65 18.14
N GLY A 69 1.13 3.50 17.71
CA GLY A 69 1.64 2.21 17.26
C GLY A 69 3.16 2.12 17.28
N GLY A 70 3.67 0.90 17.26
CA GLY A 70 5.11 0.66 17.29
C GLY A 70 5.46 -0.81 17.14
N GLN A 71 6.75 -1.07 16.94
CA GLN A 71 7.29 -2.42 16.84
C GLN A 71 7.80 -2.90 18.20
N VAL A 72 7.30 -4.06 18.62
CA VAL A 72 7.80 -4.81 19.78
C VAL A 72 9.01 -5.64 19.38
N TYR A 73 9.01 -6.17 18.16
CA TYR A 73 10.10 -6.96 17.60
C TYR A 73 10.37 -6.56 16.16
N ASP A 74 11.65 -6.49 15.81
CA ASP A 74 12.16 -6.13 14.48
C ASP A 74 13.43 -6.96 14.24
N ASN A 75 13.37 -7.93 13.32
CA ASN A 75 14.53 -8.77 13.02
C ASN A 75 15.58 -8.06 12.16
N THR A 76 15.24 -6.94 11.50
CA THR A 76 16.15 -6.25 10.59
C THR A 76 17.36 -5.67 11.33
N ARG A 77 17.22 -5.43 12.64
CA ARG A 77 18.30 -5.09 13.58
C ARG A 77 19.41 -6.15 13.68
N TYR A 78 19.10 -7.37 13.26
CA TYR A 78 20.02 -8.51 13.29
C TYR A 78 20.42 -8.97 11.89
N ASP A 79 20.11 -8.17 10.86
CA ASP A 79 20.56 -8.45 9.50
C ASP A 79 22.08 -8.46 9.44
N ARG A 80 22.61 -9.44 8.70
CA ARG A 80 24.04 -9.70 8.61
C ARG A 80 24.48 -9.76 7.17
N TRP A 81 25.69 -9.31 6.93
CA TRP A 81 26.39 -9.60 5.68
C TRP A 81 26.57 -11.12 5.55
N ALA A 82 26.39 -11.65 4.34
CA ALA A 82 26.75 -13.04 4.08
C ALA A 82 28.25 -13.27 4.32
N LYS A 83 28.60 -14.44 4.86
CA LYS A 83 30.01 -14.79 5.14
C LYS A 83 30.86 -14.87 3.87
N ASP A 84 30.21 -15.16 2.74
CA ASP A 84 30.80 -15.25 1.40
C ASP A 84 30.62 -13.95 0.60
N PHE A 85 30.10 -12.89 1.21
CA PHE A 85 30.05 -11.57 0.58
C PHE A 85 31.38 -10.86 0.77
N THR A 86 31.98 -10.47 -0.36
CA THR A 86 33.10 -9.54 -0.41
C THR A 86 32.69 -8.40 -1.34
N PRO A 87 32.73 -7.14 -0.88
CA PRO A 87 32.46 -5.99 -1.73
C PRO A 87 33.32 -6.03 -3.00
N PRO A 88 32.73 -5.83 -4.19
CA PRO A 88 33.51 -5.75 -5.41
C PRO A 88 34.53 -4.61 -5.35
N SER A 89 35.73 -4.81 -5.91
CA SER A 89 36.83 -3.82 -5.84
C SER A 89 36.51 -2.47 -6.46
N TYR A 90 35.50 -2.38 -7.33
CA TYR A 90 35.05 -1.11 -7.90
C TYR A 90 34.21 -0.27 -6.91
N TRP A 91 33.65 -0.87 -5.85
CA TRP A 91 32.97 -0.16 -4.75
C TRP A 91 33.95 0.58 -3.82
N ASP A 92 35.23 0.23 -3.86
CA ASP A 92 36.26 0.85 -3.01
C ASP A 92 36.74 2.18 -3.58
N LYS A 93 36.52 2.41 -4.88
CA LYS A 93 36.98 3.59 -5.62
C LYS A 93 36.03 4.78 -5.51
N THR A 94 34.91 4.61 -4.82
CA THR A 94 33.81 5.57 -4.77
C THR A 94 33.69 6.12 -3.35
N SER A 95 33.89 7.42 -3.21
CA SER A 95 33.67 8.14 -1.96
C SER A 95 32.38 8.94 -2.04
N CYS A 96 31.70 9.09 -0.90
CA CYS A 96 30.69 10.13 -0.76
C CYS A 96 31.31 11.49 -1.11
N GLY A 97 30.59 12.31 -1.88
CA GLY A 97 31.03 13.66 -2.20
C GLY A 97 31.24 14.51 -0.93
N THR A 98 31.95 15.62 -1.06
CA THR A 98 32.21 16.56 0.06
C THR A 98 31.00 17.41 0.46
N ASP A 99 29.84 17.18 -0.14
CA ASP A 99 28.64 17.97 0.08
C ASP A 99 27.99 17.57 1.40
N SER A 100 28.06 18.46 2.40
CA SER A 100 27.66 18.22 3.80
C SER A 100 26.16 17.95 3.97
N LEU A 101 25.37 18.12 2.91
CA LEU A 101 23.94 17.82 2.84
C LEU A 101 23.63 16.41 2.29
N SER A 102 24.62 15.71 1.72
CA SER A 102 24.44 14.34 1.24
C SER A 102 24.66 13.34 2.37
N LEU A 103 23.57 12.85 2.94
CA LEU A 103 23.61 11.66 3.80
C LEU A 103 24.01 10.48 2.90
N CYS A 104 25.30 10.15 2.87
CA CYS A 104 25.86 9.08 2.04
C CYS A 104 26.78 8.19 2.87
N MET A 105 26.79 6.89 2.57
CA MET A 105 27.70 5.92 3.19
C MET A 105 28.22 4.90 2.18
N ASN A 106 29.49 4.51 2.32
CA ASN A 106 30.10 3.47 1.48
C ASN A 106 29.91 2.08 2.13
N ALA A 107 29.31 1.15 1.38
CA ALA A 107 29.01 -0.20 1.85
C ALA A 107 30.26 -1.04 2.12
N THR A 108 31.36 -0.87 1.36
CA THR A 108 32.65 -1.50 1.67
C THR A 108 33.12 -1.08 3.06
N LYS A 109 33.08 0.21 3.39
CA LYS A 109 33.52 0.69 4.72
C LYS A 109 32.68 0.09 5.84
N MET A 110 31.37 0.00 5.65
CA MET A 110 30.47 -0.67 6.61
C MET A 110 30.83 -2.15 6.77
N TRP A 111 31.05 -2.85 5.67
CA TRP A 111 31.44 -4.26 5.67
C TRP A 111 32.82 -4.47 6.32
N GLN A 112 33.80 -3.59 6.09
CA GLN A 112 35.13 -3.67 6.70
C GLN A 112 35.09 -3.50 8.23
N GLN A 113 34.19 -2.66 8.75
CA GLN A 113 34.02 -2.47 10.19
C GLN A 113 33.42 -3.69 10.89
N GLN A 114 32.49 -4.38 10.22
CA GLN A 114 31.70 -5.47 10.81
C GLN A 114 32.26 -6.85 10.47
N GLY A 115 32.95 -6.96 9.34
CA GLY A 115 33.44 -8.20 8.76
C GLY A 115 32.36 -9.09 8.15
N PRO A 116 32.77 -10.19 7.49
CA PRO A 116 31.85 -11.20 6.99
C PRO A 116 30.98 -11.80 8.11
N GLY A 117 29.66 -11.88 7.93
CA GLY A 117 28.74 -12.36 8.97
C GLY A 117 28.42 -11.34 10.07
N GLY A 118 29.01 -10.14 10.00
CA GLY A 118 28.77 -9.04 10.93
C GLY A 118 27.39 -8.39 10.71
N VAL A 119 26.86 -7.78 11.77
CA VAL A 119 25.57 -7.08 11.75
C VAL A 119 25.70 -5.81 10.92
N ILE A 120 24.76 -5.57 10.01
CA ILE A 120 24.82 -4.46 9.06
C ILE A 120 24.47 -3.14 9.75
N ASP A 121 23.32 -3.10 10.41
CA ASP A 121 22.85 -1.93 11.14
C ASP A 121 21.99 -2.37 12.35
N PRO A 122 22.50 -2.21 13.58
CA PRO A 122 21.78 -2.65 14.78
C PRO A 122 20.51 -1.83 15.08
N ARG A 123 20.29 -0.71 14.37
CA ARG A 123 19.07 0.10 14.52
C ARG A 123 17.90 -0.50 13.74
N GLY A 124 18.17 -1.28 12.70
CA GLY A 124 17.17 -1.87 11.81
C GLY A 124 16.46 -0.85 10.93
N ILE A 125 15.64 -1.36 10.01
CA ILE A 125 14.83 -0.58 9.08
C ILE A 125 13.31 -0.76 9.34
N GLY A 126 12.92 -1.45 10.42
CA GLY A 126 11.51 -1.69 10.74
C GLY A 126 10.64 -0.44 10.96
N TRP A 127 11.25 0.75 11.14
CA TRP A 127 10.52 2.02 11.16
C TRP A 127 9.76 2.31 9.85
N GLU A 128 10.10 1.65 8.74
CA GLU A 128 9.33 1.66 7.48
C GLU A 128 7.93 1.05 7.65
N TYR A 129 7.69 0.16 8.62
CA TYR A 129 6.32 -0.29 8.93
C TYR A 129 5.62 0.66 9.89
N MET A 130 6.35 1.13 10.90
CA MET A 130 5.79 1.82 12.04
C MET A 130 6.48 3.16 12.26
N GLY A 131 5.97 4.16 11.55
CA GLY A 131 6.21 5.56 11.84
C GLY A 131 6.99 6.35 10.80
N GLU A 132 7.32 5.80 9.63
CA GLU A 132 7.88 6.57 8.51
C GLU A 132 7.07 7.87 8.28
N TRP A 133 7.74 9.02 8.26
CA TRP A 133 7.09 10.31 8.06
C TRP A 133 7.83 11.20 7.05
N ASN A 134 7.13 11.53 5.95
CA ASN A 134 7.70 12.24 4.80
C ASN A 134 7.41 13.75 4.77
N GLY A 135 6.82 14.29 5.83
CA GLY A 135 6.47 15.71 5.86
C GLY A 135 5.14 16.05 5.18
N LEU A 136 4.79 17.33 5.26
CA LEU A 136 3.52 17.88 4.74
C LEU A 136 3.65 18.49 3.33
N PHE A 137 4.82 18.39 2.72
CA PHE A 137 5.07 18.78 1.34
C PHE A 137 5.57 17.56 0.59
N PRO A 138 5.19 17.36 -0.70
CA PRO A 138 5.67 16.23 -1.48
C PRO A 138 7.14 16.46 -1.83
N ASN A 139 8.00 16.20 -0.87
CA ASN A 139 9.38 15.92 -1.15
C ASN A 139 9.44 14.40 -1.36
N TYR A 140 9.62 13.98 -2.60
CA TYR A 140 9.87 12.58 -2.88
C TYR A 140 11.28 12.30 -2.40
N TYR A 141 11.38 11.56 -1.31
CA TYR A 141 12.66 11.09 -0.78
C TYR A 141 13.55 12.11 -0.07
N PRO A 142 13.02 12.85 0.92
CA PRO A 142 13.86 13.71 1.70
C PRO A 142 14.71 12.84 2.62
N ALA A 143 16.02 13.10 2.64
CA ALA A 143 16.97 12.28 3.38
C ALA A 143 16.64 12.16 4.89
N ASN A 144 15.82 13.05 5.44
CA ASN A 144 15.35 13.05 6.82
C ASN A 144 14.09 12.18 7.09
N ALA A 145 13.29 11.83 6.08
CA ALA A 145 12.15 10.92 6.24
C ALA A 145 12.60 9.50 6.61
N TYR A 146 13.87 9.20 6.34
CA TYR A 146 14.47 7.88 6.45
C TYR A 146 15.39 7.72 7.65
N LEU A 147 15.37 8.71 8.54
CA LEU A 147 16.10 8.66 9.79
C LEU A 147 15.22 8.02 10.86
N PRO A 148 15.72 7.03 11.63
CA PRO A 148 14.98 6.46 12.76
C PRO A 148 14.43 7.53 13.74
N GLY A 149 15.11 8.66 13.89
CA GLY A 149 14.69 9.80 14.72
C GLY A 149 13.59 10.69 14.13
N GLY A 150 13.28 10.54 12.83
CA GLY A 150 12.15 11.20 12.17
C GLY A 150 10.83 10.43 12.26
N SER A 151 10.88 9.18 12.74
CA SER A 151 9.70 8.32 12.84
C SER A 151 8.67 8.85 13.86
N ARG A 152 7.38 8.79 13.54
CA ARG A 152 6.30 9.16 14.46
C ARG A 152 5.39 7.98 14.73
N ARG A 153 5.27 7.66 16.02
CA ARG A 153 4.53 6.49 16.53
C ARG A 153 3.09 6.79 16.91
N TYR A 154 2.58 7.92 16.44
CA TYR A 154 1.23 8.38 16.74
C TYR A 154 0.74 9.31 15.63
N GLU A 155 -0.58 9.38 15.48
CA GLU A 155 -1.24 10.43 14.71
C GLU A 155 -2.70 10.63 15.15
N VAL A 156 -3.25 11.79 14.77
CA VAL A 156 -4.72 11.94 14.72
C VAL A 156 -5.17 11.17 13.49
N TYR A 157 -5.95 10.11 13.63
CA TYR A 157 -6.40 9.32 12.48
C TYR A 157 -7.81 9.73 12.01
N LYS A 158 -8.64 10.28 12.90
CA LYS A 158 -9.98 10.77 12.57
C LYS A 158 -10.19 12.14 13.21
N ALA A 159 -10.63 13.12 12.43
CA ALA A 159 -10.93 14.47 12.89
C ALA A 159 -11.83 15.13 11.84
N ASN A 160 -13.12 14.81 11.87
CA ASN A 160 -14.03 15.20 10.81
C ASN A 160 -15.42 15.61 11.30
N LEU A 161 -16.11 16.32 10.41
CA LEU A 161 -17.52 16.64 10.47
C LEU A 161 -18.23 15.84 9.37
N THR A 162 -19.24 15.09 9.74
CA THR A 162 -20.08 14.30 8.83
C THR A 162 -21.49 14.89 8.79
N TYR A 163 -22.11 14.88 7.62
CA TYR A 163 -23.51 15.22 7.41
C TYR A 163 -24.22 14.12 6.64
N ASP A 164 -25.34 13.65 7.18
CA ASP A 164 -26.18 12.61 6.60
C ASP A 164 -27.64 13.04 6.47
N SER A 165 -28.20 12.80 5.29
CA SER A 165 -29.62 13.02 4.98
C SER A 165 -30.08 12.05 3.88
N SER A 166 -31.37 12.08 3.54
CA SER A 166 -31.93 11.26 2.45
C SER A 166 -31.41 11.63 1.05
N ARG A 167 -30.74 12.79 0.89
CA ARG A 167 -30.24 13.28 -0.40
C ARG A 167 -28.74 13.54 -0.44
N VAL A 168 -28.11 13.74 0.71
CA VAL A 168 -26.72 14.20 0.81
C VAL A 168 -26.04 13.41 1.92
N HIS A 169 -24.87 12.88 1.60
CA HIS A 169 -23.90 12.39 2.56
C HIS A 169 -22.59 13.14 2.32
N MET A 170 -21.97 13.70 3.36
CA MET A 170 -20.71 14.44 3.26
C MET A 170 -19.81 14.18 4.46
N VAL A 171 -18.51 14.16 4.24
CA VAL A 171 -17.47 14.08 5.28
C VAL A 171 -16.41 15.15 5.00
N MET A 172 -16.06 15.94 6.00
CA MET A 172 -15.09 17.04 5.93
C MET A 172 -14.06 16.91 7.04
N GLY A 173 -12.77 16.99 6.71
CA GLY A 173 -11.67 16.85 7.67
C GLY A 173 -10.85 15.59 7.40
N ARG A 174 -10.41 14.91 8.46
CA ARG A 174 -9.64 13.66 8.37
C ARG A 174 -10.53 12.44 8.61
N PHE A 175 -10.57 11.53 7.64
CA PHE A 175 -11.47 10.38 7.65
C PHE A 175 -10.85 9.19 6.91
N ASP A 176 -11.38 8.00 7.20
CA ASP A 176 -11.05 6.79 6.44
C ASP A 176 -11.92 6.75 5.17
N VAL A 177 -11.28 6.83 4.01
CA VAL A 177 -11.95 6.81 2.71
C VAL A 177 -12.50 5.42 2.38
N THR A 178 -12.04 4.36 3.05
CA THR A 178 -12.55 2.98 2.92
C THR A 178 -13.98 2.87 3.45
N GLU A 179 -14.38 3.76 4.37
CA GLU A 179 -15.76 3.86 4.86
C GLU A 179 -16.72 4.49 3.81
N GLN A 180 -16.18 4.98 2.69
CA GLN A 180 -16.91 5.75 1.68
C GLN A 180 -17.18 4.94 0.40
N GLU A 181 -18.36 5.13 -0.22
CA GLU A 181 -18.73 4.37 -1.42
C GLU A 181 -17.92 4.77 -2.66
N GLN A 182 -17.62 3.79 -3.51
CA GLN A 182 -16.98 4.00 -4.83
C GLN A 182 -15.60 4.68 -4.77
N MET A 183 -14.79 4.35 -3.77
CA MET A 183 -13.41 4.83 -3.63
C MET A 183 -12.38 3.74 -3.96
N ASP A 184 -12.64 2.91 -4.97
CA ASP A 184 -11.93 1.63 -5.22
C ASP A 184 -10.40 1.73 -5.45
N TRP A 185 -9.87 2.91 -5.79
CA TRP A 185 -8.44 3.14 -6.09
C TRP A 185 -7.65 3.74 -4.94
N ILE A 186 -8.28 4.04 -3.81
CA ILE A 186 -7.62 4.59 -2.63
C ILE A 186 -8.27 4.03 -1.36
N TYR A 187 -7.47 3.68 -0.35
CA TYR A 187 -7.98 3.20 0.94
C TYR A 187 -7.35 3.95 2.11
N GLN A 188 -7.93 3.81 3.29
CA GLN A 188 -7.50 4.40 4.56
C GLN A 188 -7.56 5.93 4.58
N LEU A 189 -6.62 6.58 5.27
CA LEU A 189 -6.84 7.90 5.84
C LEU A 189 -6.54 8.99 4.82
N PHE A 190 -7.48 9.92 4.66
CA PHE A 190 -7.32 11.13 3.86
C PHE A 190 -7.76 12.36 4.66
N GLN A 191 -7.20 13.52 4.29
CA GLN A 191 -7.62 14.82 4.79
C GLN A 191 -8.20 15.68 3.66
N GLY A 192 -9.49 15.95 3.72
CA GLY A 192 -10.18 16.81 2.77
C GLY A 192 -11.69 16.69 2.86
N PHE A 193 -12.33 16.46 1.71
CA PHE A 193 -13.77 16.40 1.53
C PHE A 193 -14.17 15.15 0.75
N TYR A 194 -15.25 14.50 1.17
CA TYR A 194 -15.98 13.51 0.39
C TYR A 194 -17.47 13.84 0.44
N GLY A 195 -18.19 13.64 -0.65
CA GLY A 195 -19.64 13.79 -0.66
C GLY A 195 -20.34 13.07 -1.79
N THR A 196 -21.55 12.60 -1.49
CA THR A 196 -22.48 12.09 -2.49
C THR A 196 -23.81 12.85 -2.44
N PHE A 197 -24.32 13.18 -3.62
CA PHE A 197 -25.50 14.03 -3.80
C PHE A 197 -26.49 13.30 -4.70
N LYS A 198 -27.65 12.92 -4.16
CA LYS A 198 -28.72 12.26 -4.89
C LYS A 198 -29.36 13.24 -5.88
N LEU A 199 -29.10 13.03 -7.17
CA LEU A 199 -29.68 13.82 -8.26
C LEU A 199 -31.07 13.31 -8.64
N THR A 200 -31.24 11.98 -8.68
CA THR A 200 -32.52 11.30 -8.92
C THR A 200 -32.59 10.03 -8.07
N ASN A 201 -33.70 9.27 -8.16
CA ASN A 201 -33.79 7.97 -7.50
C ASN A 201 -32.79 6.92 -8.03
N LYS A 202 -32.19 7.15 -9.20
CA LYS A 202 -31.25 6.23 -9.85
C LYS A 202 -29.84 6.79 -10.00
N MET A 203 -29.61 8.03 -9.59
CA MET A 203 -28.36 8.74 -9.89
C MET A 203 -27.87 9.55 -8.70
N LYS A 204 -26.60 9.36 -8.35
CA LYS A 204 -25.86 10.21 -7.41
C LYS A 204 -24.68 10.86 -8.11
N PHE A 205 -24.36 12.09 -7.75
CA PHE A 205 -23.08 12.71 -8.04
C PHE A 205 -22.13 12.44 -6.86
N LEU A 206 -20.89 12.06 -7.15
CA LEU A 206 -19.83 11.85 -6.17
C LEU A 206 -18.75 12.90 -6.39
N LEU A 207 -18.30 13.52 -5.30
CA LEU A 207 -17.18 14.44 -5.28
C LEU A 207 -16.23 14.09 -4.13
N PHE A 208 -14.95 14.10 -4.42
CA PHE A 208 -13.88 13.89 -3.45
C PHE A 208 -12.71 14.83 -3.74
N SER A 209 -12.08 15.32 -2.69
CA SER A 209 -10.92 16.20 -2.75
C SER A 209 -10.06 15.97 -1.52
N SER A 210 -8.76 15.81 -1.66
CA SER A 210 -7.86 15.60 -0.52
C SER A 210 -6.47 16.17 -0.72
N TRP A 211 -5.85 16.67 0.34
CA TRP A 211 -4.50 17.25 0.37
C TRP A 211 -3.54 16.57 1.36
N GLY A 212 -4.00 15.50 2.02
CA GLY A 212 -3.20 14.75 2.97
C GLY A 212 -3.65 13.29 3.02
N ARG A 213 -2.71 12.40 3.31
CA ARG A 213 -2.90 10.96 3.42
C ARG A 213 -2.26 10.45 4.71
N GLY A 214 -2.74 9.32 5.22
CA GLY A 214 -2.03 8.50 6.20
C GLY A 214 -2.45 7.04 6.08
N ILE A 215 -1.82 6.21 6.90
CA ILE A 215 -2.13 4.79 7.04
C ILE A 215 -2.10 4.50 8.53
N ALA A 216 -3.13 3.86 9.06
CA ALA A 216 -3.15 3.40 10.43
C ALA A 216 -3.86 2.05 10.48
N ASP A 217 -3.09 0.98 10.47
CA ASP A 217 -3.56 -0.38 10.67
C ASP A 217 -2.60 -1.17 11.59
N GLY A 218 -2.80 -2.47 11.70
CA GLY A 218 -1.93 -3.32 12.53
C GLY A 218 -0.55 -3.54 11.91
N GLN A 219 -0.45 -3.56 10.58
CA GLN A 219 0.78 -3.79 9.84
C GLN A 219 1.58 -2.50 9.61
N TRP A 220 0.89 -1.40 9.28
CA TRP A 220 1.45 -0.13 8.85
C TRP A 220 0.92 1.05 9.68
N LEU A 221 1.81 1.97 10.02
CA LEU A 221 1.48 3.28 10.58
C LEU A 221 2.29 4.37 9.87
N PHE A 222 1.62 5.09 8.96
CA PHE A 222 2.14 6.28 8.30
C PHE A 222 1.36 7.51 8.76
N PRO A 223 1.98 8.34 9.62
CA PRO A 223 1.41 9.61 10.05
C PRO A 223 1.10 10.52 8.87
N ILE A 224 0.19 11.46 9.05
CA ILE A 224 -0.20 12.41 8.00
C ILE A 224 0.99 12.97 7.18
N TYR A 225 0.92 12.76 5.88
CA TYR A 225 1.85 13.28 4.90
C TYR A 225 1.11 13.80 3.65
N ARG A 226 1.80 14.59 2.83
CA ARG A 226 1.28 15.04 1.53
C ARG A 226 2.03 14.36 0.40
N GLU A 227 1.29 13.56 -0.37
CA GLU A 227 1.86 12.79 -1.47
C GLU A 227 1.95 13.58 -2.78
N LYS A 228 1.00 14.48 -3.03
CA LYS A 228 0.88 15.26 -4.27
C LYS A 228 0.77 16.75 -3.97
N PRO A 229 1.37 17.64 -4.79
CA PRO A 229 1.53 19.07 -4.46
C PRO A 229 0.20 19.76 -4.17
N TRP A 230 -0.82 19.42 -4.96
CA TRP A 230 -2.15 20.03 -4.90
C TRP A 230 -3.25 19.03 -4.59
N GLY A 231 -2.87 17.90 -4.00
CA GLY A 231 -3.82 16.88 -3.62
C GLY A 231 -4.34 16.02 -4.79
N ILE A 232 -5.35 15.21 -4.47
CA ILE A 232 -6.02 14.27 -5.38
C ILE A 232 -7.51 14.57 -5.31
N HIS A 233 -8.12 14.75 -6.47
CA HIS A 233 -9.54 15.09 -6.60
C HIS A 233 -10.23 14.05 -7.46
N LYS A 234 -11.49 13.74 -7.16
CA LYS A 234 -12.32 12.83 -7.95
C LYS A 234 -13.72 13.42 -8.11
N ALA A 235 -14.27 13.32 -9.31
CA ALA A 235 -15.68 13.56 -9.56
C ALA A 235 -16.25 12.41 -10.38
N GLY A 236 -17.52 12.05 -10.17
CA GLY A 236 -18.16 10.99 -10.93
C GLY A 236 -19.66 10.90 -10.73
N ILE A 237 -20.30 10.05 -11.52
CA ILE A 237 -21.73 9.77 -11.45
C ILE A 237 -21.93 8.32 -11.07
N ILE A 238 -22.72 8.02 -10.05
CA ILE A 238 -23.13 6.65 -9.70
C ILE A 238 -24.53 6.46 -10.25
N TYR A 239 -24.66 5.69 -11.33
CA TYR A 239 -25.93 5.44 -12.01
C TYR A 239 -26.38 3.99 -11.84
N ARG A 240 -27.60 3.78 -11.35
CA ARG A 240 -28.24 2.47 -11.17
C ARG A 240 -29.53 2.40 -12.00
N PRO A 241 -29.45 2.10 -13.31
CA PRO A 241 -30.62 2.02 -14.19
C PRO A 241 -31.63 0.96 -13.74
N THR A 242 -31.12 -0.15 -13.22
CA THR A 242 -31.87 -1.27 -12.65
C THR A 242 -31.29 -1.60 -11.27
N LYS A 243 -31.96 -2.48 -10.51
CA LYS A 243 -31.41 -2.98 -9.24
C LYS A 243 -30.12 -3.80 -9.44
N ASN A 244 -29.95 -4.43 -10.60
CA ASN A 244 -28.88 -5.38 -10.89
C ASN A 244 -27.67 -4.74 -11.59
N LEU A 245 -27.78 -3.51 -12.09
CA LEU A 245 -26.72 -2.86 -12.88
C LEU A 245 -26.33 -1.53 -12.25
N MET A 246 -25.04 -1.32 -12.07
CA MET A 246 -24.44 -0.05 -11.68
C MET A 246 -23.37 0.36 -12.70
N ILE A 247 -23.40 1.63 -13.10
CA ILE A 247 -22.42 2.24 -14.00
C ILE A 247 -21.89 3.49 -13.29
N HIS A 248 -20.58 3.55 -13.11
CA HIS A 248 -19.90 4.65 -12.44
C HIS A 248 -18.74 5.18 -13.28
N PRO A 249 -18.98 6.09 -14.23
CA PRO A 249 -17.91 6.88 -14.83
C PRO A 249 -17.41 7.92 -13.82
N TYR A 250 -16.09 8.13 -13.80
CA TYR A 250 -15.44 9.11 -12.94
C TYR A 250 -14.14 9.62 -13.57
N VAL A 251 -13.61 10.69 -13.00
CA VAL A 251 -12.27 11.19 -13.32
C VAL A 251 -11.56 11.54 -12.03
N TYR A 252 -10.31 11.10 -11.90
CA TYR A 252 -9.38 11.66 -10.94
C TYR A 252 -8.58 12.79 -11.60
N LEU A 253 -8.40 13.89 -10.87
CA LEU A 253 -7.54 15.00 -11.26
C LEU A 253 -6.47 15.18 -10.19
N ILE A 254 -5.21 15.11 -10.59
CA ILE A 254 -4.05 15.35 -9.73
C ILE A 254 -3.29 16.53 -10.34
N PRO A 255 -3.53 17.77 -9.87
CA PRO A 255 -3.01 18.95 -10.54
C PRO A 255 -1.48 18.93 -10.63
N MET A 256 -0.95 19.33 -11.79
CA MET A 256 0.47 19.24 -12.20
C MET A 256 0.99 17.83 -12.51
N VAL A 257 0.24 16.78 -12.19
CA VAL A 257 0.66 15.39 -12.35
C VAL A 257 -0.04 14.74 -13.54
N GLY A 258 -1.37 14.72 -13.54
CA GLY A 258 -2.13 13.99 -14.54
C GLY A 258 -3.65 14.03 -14.36
N THR A 259 -4.33 13.42 -15.33
CA THR A 259 -5.79 13.24 -15.35
C THR A 259 -6.10 11.79 -15.62
N LEU A 260 -6.94 11.18 -14.79
CA LEU A 260 -7.18 9.75 -14.82
C LEU A 260 -8.68 9.45 -14.95
N PRO A 261 -9.25 9.51 -16.17
CA PRO A 261 -10.62 9.06 -16.41
C PRO A 261 -10.72 7.55 -16.18
N GLY A 262 -11.85 7.11 -15.65
CA GLY A 262 -12.14 5.71 -15.43
C GLY A 262 -13.63 5.42 -15.38
N ALA A 263 -13.95 4.13 -15.35
CA ALA A 263 -15.30 3.65 -15.17
C ALA A 263 -15.31 2.34 -14.40
N LYS A 264 -16.37 2.15 -13.62
CA LYS A 264 -16.73 0.89 -12.99
C LYS A 264 -18.11 0.48 -13.49
N ILE A 265 -18.23 -0.75 -13.97
CA ILE A 265 -19.51 -1.34 -14.40
C ILE A 265 -19.69 -2.61 -13.58
N GLU A 266 -20.81 -2.71 -12.88
CA GLU A 266 -21.11 -3.82 -11.98
C GLU A 266 -22.46 -4.41 -12.35
N TYR A 267 -22.49 -5.71 -12.61
CA TYR A 267 -23.72 -6.48 -12.75
C TYR A 267 -23.81 -7.52 -11.65
N ASP A 268 -24.88 -7.47 -10.87
CA ASP A 268 -25.14 -8.33 -9.72
C ASP A 268 -26.49 -9.01 -9.89
N THR A 269 -26.52 -10.33 -10.02
CA THR A 269 -27.77 -11.08 -10.22
C THR A 269 -28.70 -11.01 -9.01
N ASN A 270 -28.16 -10.81 -7.80
CA ASN A 270 -28.92 -10.75 -6.56
C ASN A 270 -28.27 -9.81 -5.54
N PRO A 271 -28.50 -8.48 -5.64
CA PRO A 271 -27.94 -7.49 -4.72
C PRO A 271 -28.37 -7.70 -3.25
N GLU A 272 -29.49 -8.39 -3.03
CA GLU A 272 -30.07 -8.66 -1.71
C GLU A 272 -29.73 -10.09 -1.22
N PHE A 273 -28.60 -10.65 -1.69
CA PHE A 273 -28.20 -12.00 -1.32
C PHE A 273 -27.97 -12.13 0.18
N SER A 274 -28.72 -13.03 0.79
CA SER A 274 -28.79 -13.23 2.25
C SER A 274 -28.08 -14.51 2.71
N GLY A 275 -27.13 -15.02 1.94
CA GLY A 275 -26.41 -16.26 2.25
C GLY A 275 -27.17 -17.53 1.86
N ARG A 276 -28.17 -17.43 0.97
CA ARG A 276 -28.95 -18.58 0.46
C ARG A 276 -29.09 -18.52 -1.06
N GLY A 277 -28.79 -19.65 -1.71
CA GLY A 277 -28.84 -19.78 -3.17
C GLY A 277 -27.51 -19.40 -3.81
N ILE A 278 -27.57 -18.87 -5.02
CA ILE A 278 -26.42 -18.47 -5.82
C ILE A 278 -26.56 -16.98 -6.19
N ARG A 279 -25.47 -16.23 -6.07
CA ARG A 279 -25.34 -14.87 -6.63
C ARG A 279 -24.10 -14.82 -7.49
N ASN A 280 -24.22 -14.20 -8.65
CA ASN A 280 -23.10 -13.88 -9.53
C ASN A 280 -22.96 -12.36 -9.58
N LYS A 281 -21.75 -11.88 -9.33
CA LYS A 281 -21.40 -10.48 -9.42
C LYS A 281 -20.18 -10.31 -10.32
N THR A 282 -20.36 -9.62 -11.43
CA THR A 282 -19.27 -9.28 -12.35
C THR A 282 -19.01 -7.79 -12.27
N THR A 283 -17.75 -7.42 -12.06
CA THR A 283 -17.33 -6.02 -12.04
C THR A 283 -16.21 -5.80 -13.07
N PHE A 284 -16.40 -4.81 -13.92
CA PHE A 284 -15.36 -4.34 -14.83
C PHE A 284 -14.88 -2.97 -14.38
N TYR A 285 -13.57 -2.83 -14.23
CA TYR A 285 -12.90 -1.58 -13.93
C TYR A 285 -12.00 -1.21 -15.09
N VAL A 286 -12.03 0.07 -15.46
CA VAL A 286 -11.08 0.68 -16.38
C VAL A 286 -10.60 2.00 -15.81
N LEU A 287 -9.30 2.24 -15.91
CA LEU A 287 -8.68 3.53 -15.59
C LEU A 287 -7.63 3.81 -16.65
N TYR A 288 -7.61 5.01 -17.20
CA TYR A 288 -6.53 5.48 -18.04
C TYR A 288 -5.81 6.61 -17.32
N ASP A 289 -4.53 6.45 -17.03
CA ASP A 289 -3.67 7.49 -16.46
C ASP A 289 -3.02 8.28 -17.59
N TYR A 290 -3.43 9.54 -17.78
CA TYR A 290 -2.74 10.48 -18.63
C TYR A 290 -1.87 11.42 -17.80
N ARG A 291 -0.54 11.29 -17.94
CA ARG A 291 0.41 12.14 -17.22
C ARG A 291 0.77 13.39 -18.00
N TRP A 292 0.69 14.53 -17.34
CA TRP A 292 1.01 15.81 -17.94
C TRP A 292 2.52 15.92 -18.17
N ASN A 293 2.89 16.66 -19.21
CA ASN A 293 4.28 16.89 -19.59
C ASN A 293 4.98 17.85 -18.61
N ASN A 294 5.25 17.36 -17.41
CA ASN A 294 5.80 18.11 -16.28
C ASN A 294 6.97 17.32 -15.68
N ALA A 295 8.12 17.96 -15.54
CA ALA A 295 9.35 17.34 -15.05
C ALA A 295 9.48 17.33 -13.52
N GLU A 296 8.74 18.17 -12.83
CA GLU A 296 8.80 18.31 -11.38
C GLU A 296 7.82 17.35 -10.68
N TYR A 297 6.62 17.17 -11.23
CA TYR A 297 5.57 16.35 -10.60
C TYR A 297 4.89 15.31 -11.51
N GLY A 298 4.93 15.49 -12.83
CA GLY A 298 4.21 14.66 -13.79
C GLY A 298 5.09 13.62 -14.49
N ARG A 299 4.95 13.51 -15.81
CA ARG A 299 5.57 12.49 -16.67
C ARG A 299 7.06 12.21 -16.40
N TYR A 300 7.88 13.23 -16.12
CA TYR A 300 9.33 13.05 -15.95
C TYR A 300 9.80 13.12 -14.50
N ALA A 301 8.89 13.31 -13.56
CA ALA A 301 9.22 13.43 -12.15
C ALA A 301 9.53 12.06 -11.51
N PRO A 302 10.23 12.05 -10.38
CA PRO A 302 10.23 10.91 -9.47
C PRO A 302 8.82 10.64 -8.90
N ALA A 303 8.60 9.44 -8.35
CA ALA A 303 7.38 9.08 -7.62
C ALA A 303 7.74 8.18 -6.42
N ARG A 304 7.03 8.31 -5.28
CA ARG A 304 7.40 7.76 -3.97
C ARG A 304 7.35 6.24 -3.85
N TYR A 305 6.30 5.63 -4.40
CA TYR A 305 6.08 4.19 -4.32
C TYR A 305 6.31 3.54 -5.66
N ASN A 306 7.32 4.05 -6.38
CA ASN A 306 7.61 3.52 -7.68
C ASN A 306 7.88 2.03 -7.56
N THR A 307 7.25 1.27 -8.44
CA THR A 307 7.54 -0.13 -8.73
C THR A 307 8.92 -0.34 -9.36
N TRP A 308 9.75 0.71 -9.38
CA TRP A 308 11.14 0.74 -9.84
C TRP A 308 11.36 0.18 -11.25
N ASP A 309 10.30 -0.02 -12.03
CA ASP A 309 10.35 -0.41 -13.43
C ASP A 309 10.35 0.88 -14.27
N PRO A 310 11.51 1.35 -14.76
CA PRO A 310 11.60 2.64 -15.42
C PRO A 310 10.79 2.62 -16.72
N PHE A 311 9.99 3.66 -16.92
CA PHE A 311 9.55 3.98 -18.27
C PHE A 311 10.76 4.40 -19.11
N LEU A 312 11.05 3.66 -20.18
CA LEU A 312 12.10 4.00 -21.15
C LEU A 312 11.47 4.70 -22.36
N ASP A 313 11.75 5.99 -22.52
CA ASP A 313 11.31 6.79 -23.67
C ASP A 313 12.31 6.62 -24.81
N ASN A 314 11.95 5.82 -25.83
CA ASN A 314 12.85 5.43 -26.93
C ASN A 314 14.15 4.76 -26.45
N GLY A 315 14.04 3.88 -25.45
CA GLY A 315 15.19 3.20 -24.86
C GLY A 315 16.08 4.09 -23.97
N LYS A 316 15.70 5.36 -23.75
CA LYS A 316 16.39 6.29 -22.85
C LYS A 316 15.54 6.55 -21.63
N TRP A 317 16.15 6.52 -20.45
CA TRP A 317 15.48 6.96 -19.24
C TRP A 317 15.14 8.44 -19.35
N ARG A 318 13.88 8.79 -19.08
CA ARG A 318 13.42 10.19 -19.01
C ARG A 318 12.65 10.52 -17.74
N GLY A 319 12.53 9.59 -16.81
CA GLY A 319 11.77 9.77 -15.57
C GLY A 319 11.20 8.45 -15.07
N LEU A 320 10.67 8.46 -13.85
CA LEU A 320 10.11 7.28 -13.21
C LEU A 320 8.67 6.99 -13.64
N GLN A 321 7.93 8.05 -13.96
CA GLN A 321 6.52 7.95 -14.25
C GLN A 321 6.24 7.58 -15.73
N GLY A 322 6.82 8.29 -16.71
CA GLY A 322 6.44 8.09 -18.11
C GLY A 322 5.05 8.67 -18.42
N PRO A 323 4.50 8.46 -19.63
CA PRO A 323 3.25 9.09 -20.07
C PRO A 323 1.99 8.60 -19.34
N GLY A 324 2.11 7.57 -18.49
CA GLY A 324 1.00 6.88 -17.84
C GLY A 324 0.67 5.58 -18.55
N GLY A 325 -0.60 5.23 -18.64
CA GLY A 325 -1.03 3.93 -19.15
C GLY A 325 -2.49 3.62 -18.89
N ALA A 326 -2.92 2.39 -19.14
CA ALA A 326 -4.27 1.91 -18.84
C ALA A 326 -4.23 0.73 -17.87
N THR A 327 -5.18 0.67 -16.96
CA THR A 327 -5.52 -0.53 -16.21
C THR A 327 -6.88 -1.04 -16.65
N LEU A 328 -6.94 -2.33 -16.99
CA LEU A 328 -8.17 -3.08 -17.25
C LEU A 328 -8.29 -4.18 -16.21
N TYR A 329 -9.44 -4.29 -15.57
CA TYR A 329 -9.65 -5.29 -14.54
C TYR A 329 -11.04 -5.89 -14.61
N LEU A 330 -11.08 -7.20 -14.84
CA LEU A 330 -12.29 -8.00 -14.78
C LEU A 330 -12.29 -8.79 -13.48
N HIS A 331 -13.33 -8.60 -12.69
CA HIS A 331 -13.57 -9.25 -11.40
C HIS A 331 -14.88 -10.05 -11.48
N HIS A 332 -14.85 -11.28 -10.96
CA HIS A 332 -16.05 -12.10 -10.88
C HIS A 332 -16.14 -12.79 -9.52
N HIS A 333 -17.25 -12.60 -8.84
CA HIS A 333 -17.55 -13.14 -7.52
C HIS A 333 -18.83 -13.97 -7.58
N ILE A 334 -18.74 -15.22 -7.13
CA ILE A 334 -19.85 -16.16 -7.01
C ILE A 334 -20.05 -16.47 -5.53
N ASP A 335 -21.20 -16.08 -4.97
CA ASP A 335 -21.62 -16.54 -3.65
C ASP A 335 -22.48 -17.80 -3.80
N ILE A 336 -22.22 -18.81 -2.99
CA ILE A 336 -22.95 -20.09 -2.93
C ILE A 336 -23.26 -20.40 -1.46
N ASN A 337 -24.46 -20.04 -1.02
CA ASN A 337 -24.85 -20.06 0.39
C ASN A 337 -23.81 -19.34 1.30
N ASN A 338 -23.09 -20.09 2.14
CA ASN A 338 -22.05 -19.61 3.06
C ASN A 338 -20.62 -19.71 2.50
N TYR A 339 -20.49 -20.06 1.22
CA TYR A 339 -19.23 -20.19 0.50
C TYR A 339 -19.14 -19.15 -0.60
N PHE A 340 -17.93 -18.87 -1.05
CA PHE A 340 -17.70 -18.01 -2.19
C PHE A 340 -16.53 -18.52 -3.04
N VAL A 341 -16.56 -18.17 -4.32
CA VAL A 341 -15.43 -18.23 -5.23
C VAL A 341 -15.33 -16.89 -5.92
N VAL A 342 -14.16 -16.29 -5.91
CA VAL A 342 -13.89 -15.00 -6.53
C VAL A 342 -12.60 -15.07 -7.31
N GLY A 343 -12.54 -14.40 -8.45
CA GLY A 343 -11.32 -14.32 -9.24
C GLY A 343 -11.29 -13.07 -10.09
N GLY A 344 -10.12 -12.77 -10.63
CA GLY A 344 -9.97 -11.62 -11.49
C GLY A 344 -8.70 -11.63 -12.33
N ALA A 345 -8.77 -10.88 -13.41
CA ALA A 345 -7.66 -10.65 -14.35
C ALA A 345 -7.42 -9.14 -14.44
N TYR A 346 -6.24 -8.71 -14.00
CA TYR A 346 -5.81 -7.33 -13.83
C TYR A 346 -4.62 -7.06 -14.75
N LEU A 347 -4.82 -6.20 -15.75
CA LEU A 347 -3.84 -5.89 -16.78
C LEU A 347 -3.46 -4.40 -16.71
N ASN A 348 -2.16 -4.13 -16.59
CA ASN A 348 -1.57 -2.82 -16.80
C ASN A 348 -0.95 -2.77 -18.20
N ILE A 349 -1.19 -1.67 -18.91
CA ILE A 349 -0.57 -1.33 -20.18
C ILE A 349 0.14 0.00 -19.98
N GLY A 350 1.45 0.06 -20.19
CA GLY A 350 2.30 1.15 -19.72
C GLY A 350 2.39 1.16 -18.20
N ASN A 351 2.45 2.35 -17.59
CA ASN A 351 2.62 2.49 -16.14
C ASN A 351 1.44 3.27 -15.53
N PRO A 352 0.26 2.67 -15.31
CA PRO A 352 -0.93 3.39 -14.81
C PRO A 352 -0.96 3.59 -13.28
N ASN A 353 -0.23 2.79 -12.49
CA ASN A 353 -0.46 2.70 -11.04
C ASN A 353 0.35 3.67 -10.17
N MET A 354 1.38 4.30 -10.73
CA MET A 354 2.35 5.13 -10.00
C MET A 354 1.75 6.22 -9.10
N ASN A 355 0.57 6.73 -9.45
CA ASN A 355 -0.06 7.88 -8.81
C ASN A 355 -1.38 7.56 -8.10
N LEU A 356 -1.86 6.32 -8.12
CA LEU A 356 -3.08 5.89 -7.40
C LEU A 356 -2.97 4.42 -6.98
N GLY A 357 -2.69 3.55 -7.95
CA GLY A 357 -2.72 2.09 -7.80
C GLY A 357 -1.78 1.50 -6.75
N THR A 358 -0.70 2.21 -6.39
CA THR A 358 0.23 1.76 -5.35
C THR A 358 -0.36 1.87 -3.94
N TRP A 359 -1.30 2.80 -3.67
CA TRP A 359 -1.88 3.01 -2.33
C TRP A 359 -3.29 2.50 -2.16
N GLY A 360 -3.85 1.97 -3.23
CA GLY A 360 -5.14 1.33 -3.26
C GLY A 360 -5.38 0.75 -4.63
N ASN A 361 -5.94 -0.44 -4.66
CA ASN A 361 -6.17 -1.17 -5.89
C ASN A 361 -7.44 -2.02 -5.73
N PRO A 362 -8.32 -2.04 -6.73
CA PRO A 362 -9.48 -2.92 -6.73
C PRO A 362 -9.15 -4.42 -6.52
N VAL A 363 -7.93 -4.88 -6.83
CA VAL A 363 -7.47 -6.25 -6.56
C VAL A 363 -7.41 -6.55 -5.05
N ALA A 364 -7.06 -5.54 -4.23
CA ALA A 364 -6.97 -5.70 -2.78
C ALA A 364 -8.34 -5.96 -2.10
N LEU A 365 -9.46 -5.69 -2.79
CA LEU A 365 -10.82 -5.94 -2.28
C LEU A 365 -11.05 -7.41 -1.89
N ASP A 366 -10.38 -8.34 -2.57
CA ASP A 366 -10.50 -9.77 -2.26
C ASP A 366 -9.44 -10.26 -1.28
N GLY A 367 -8.67 -9.36 -0.65
CA GLY A 367 -7.53 -9.70 0.20
C GLY A 367 -6.34 -10.27 -0.59
N ILE A 368 -6.27 -9.97 -1.89
CA ILE A 368 -5.08 -10.20 -2.72
C ILE A 368 -4.22 -8.94 -2.59
N GLU A 369 -3.32 -8.97 -1.62
CA GLU A 369 -2.62 -7.78 -1.17
C GLU A 369 -1.32 -7.54 -1.94
N GLN A 370 -1.10 -6.28 -2.33
CA GLN A 370 0.10 -5.83 -3.05
C GLN A 370 1.28 -5.47 -2.12
N TRP A 371 1.03 -5.38 -0.81
CA TRP A 371 2.02 -5.02 0.22
C TRP A 371 2.51 -6.26 0.99
N VAL A 372 2.80 -7.34 0.25
CA VAL A 372 3.20 -8.65 0.80
C VAL A 372 4.64 -9.03 0.49
N GLY A 373 5.37 -8.17 -0.23
CA GLY A 373 6.80 -8.33 -0.49
C GLY A 373 7.63 -8.24 0.79
N GLY A 374 8.95 -8.14 0.62
CA GLY A 374 9.86 -7.87 1.74
C GLY A 374 10.20 -6.38 1.83
N ILE A 375 10.53 -5.91 3.03
CA ILE A 375 11.00 -4.52 3.28
C ILE A 375 12.22 -4.16 2.42
N TYR A 376 13.02 -5.16 2.06
CA TYR A 376 14.19 -5.00 1.19
C TYR A 376 13.85 -4.81 -0.30
N SER A 377 12.60 -5.07 -0.71
CA SER A 377 12.16 -5.14 -2.11
C SER A 377 11.72 -3.76 -2.65
N LEU A 378 10.77 -3.75 -3.60
CA LEU A 378 10.24 -2.59 -4.27
C LEU A 378 9.58 -1.58 -3.31
N GLY A 379 10.22 -0.42 -3.19
CA GLY A 379 9.66 0.74 -2.51
C GLY A 379 9.50 0.55 -1.01
N PHE A 380 9.34 1.68 -0.32
CA PHE A 380 8.96 1.63 1.09
C PHE A 380 7.64 0.88 1.20
N ALA A 381 7.61 -0.05 2.13
CA ALA A 381 6.50 -0.95 2.41
C ALA A 381 6.39 -2.27 1.61
N GLY A 382 7.43 -2.67 0.86
CA GLY A 382 7.52 -4.03 0.32
C GLY A 382 6.41 -4.36 -0.69
N ILE A 383 6.27 -3.48 -1.68
CA ILE A 383 5.30 -3.66 -2.77
C ILE A 383 5.70 -4.85 -3.64
N ASP A 384 4.70 -5.55 -4.16
CA ASP A 384 4.86 -6.61 -5.14
C ASP A 384 4.59 -6.13 -6.58
N ASN A 385 4.83 -7.00 -7.56
CA ASN A 385 4.85 -6.61 -8.96
C ASN A 385 3.43 -6.49 -9.57
N ILE A 386 2.33 -6.56 -8.79
CA ILE A 386 0.94 -6.33 -9.30
C ILE A 386 0.81 -4.93 -9.90
N THR A 387 1.45 -3.96 -9.25
CA THR A 387 1.35 -2.55 -9.61
C THR A 387 2.41 -2.10 -10.63
N ASP A 388 3.25 -3.02 -11.09
CA ASP A 388 4.31 -2.74 -12.06
C ASP A 388 3.77 -2.29 -13.42
N ALA A 389 4.64 -1.60 -14.16
CA ALA A 389 4.38 -1.27 -15.55
C ALA A 389 4.25 -2.55 -16.38
N ASP A 390 3.31 -2.57 -17.32
CA ASP A 390 3.07 -3.71 -18.21
C ASP A 390 2.84 -5.05 -17.48
N ALA A 391 2.37 -4.98 -16.23
CA ALA A 391 2.09 -6.16 -15.42
C ALA A 391 0.75 -6.80 -15.79
N PHE A 392 0.71 -8.12 -15.76
CA PHE A 392 -0.52 -8.90 -15.77
C PHE A 392 -0.61 -9.74 -14.50
N THR A 393 -1.73 -9.63 -13.80
CA THR A 393 -2.04 -10.42 -12.61
C THR A 393 -3.34 -11.18 -12.79
N GLU A 394 -3.33 -12.46 -12.46
CA GLU A 394 -4.52 -13.29 -12.35
C GLU A 394 -4.58 -13.93 -10.96
N TYR A 395 -5.78 -14.07 -10.42
CA TYR A 395 -5.99 -14.81 -9.18
C TYR A 395 -7.35 -15.48 -9.13
N VAL A 396 -7.42 -16.50 -8.27
CA VAL A 396 -8.68 -17.08 -7.80
C VAL A 396 -8.56 -17.35 -6.31
N LYS A 397 -9.66 -17.09 -5.59
CA LYS A 397 -9.81 -17.27 -4.16
C LYS A 397 -11.14 -17.96 -3.89
N GLY A 398 -11.12 -18.96 -3.01
CA GLY A 398 -12.32 -19.64 -2.55
C GLY A 398 -12.31 -19.75 -1.04
N GLY A 399 -13.49 -19.74 -0.42
CA GLY A 399 -13.60 -19.83 1.03
C GLY A 399 -15.01 -19.95 1.52
N GLY A 400 -15.17 -19.84 2.84
CA GLY A 400 -16.47 -19.86 3.46
C GLY A 400 -16.43 -19.59 4.95
N LYS A 401 -17.62 -19.52 5.53
CA LYS A 401 -17.82 -19.28 6.96
C LYS A 401 -18.62 -20.42 7.58
N HIS A 402 -18.12 -20.92 8.71
CA HIS A 402 -18.80 -21.91 9.54
C HIS A 402 -18.88 -21.40 10.98
N GLY A 403 -20.05 -20.88 11.37
CA GLY A 403 -20.25 -20.26 12.67
C GLY A 403 -19.31 -19.08 12.90
N LYS A 404 -18.41 -19.20 13.89
CA LYS A 404 -17.41 -18.18 14.24
C LYS A 404 -16.08 -18.31 13.51
N PHE A 405 -15.91 -19.37 12.71
CA PHE A 405 -14.72 -19.65 11.94
C PHE A 405 -14.94 -19.24 10.48
N SER A 406 -13.95 -18.57 9.87
CA SER A 406 -13.91 -18.36 8.43
C SER A 406 -12.55 -18.74 7.88
N TRP A 407 -12.57 -19.25 6.65
CA TRP A 407 -11.35 -19.64 5.96
C TRP A 407 -11.43 -19.22 4.50
N SER A 408 -10.27 -19.01 3.88
CA SER A 408 -10.16 -18.92 2.43
C SER A 408 -8.77 -19.32 1.97
N VAL A 409 -8.67 -19.81 0.74
CA VAL A 409 -7.43 -20.11 0.05
C VAL A 409 -7.44 -19.35 -1.26
N TYR A 410 -6.30 -18.78 -1.63
CA TYR A 410 -6.12 -18.15 -2.93
C TYR A 410 -4.86 -18.65 -3.61
N GLN A 411 -4.87 -18.58 -4.93
CA GLN A 411 -3.67 -18.60 -5.75
C GLN A 411 -3.60 -17.29 -6.53
N ARG A 412 -2.39 -16.82 -6.79
CA ARG A 412 -2.09 -15.63 -7.59
C ARG A 412 -0.90 -15.91 -8.48
N PHE A 413 -0.98 -15.38 -9.70
CA PHE A 413 0.11 -15.29 -10.64
C PHE A 413 0.27 -13.85 -11.11
N THR A 414 1.50 -13.35 -11.13
CA THR A 414 1.80 -12.02 -11.68
C THR A 414 3.02 -12.11 -12.58
N THR A 415 2.96 -11.51 -13.77
CA THR A 415 4.12 -11.30 -14.65
C THR A 415 4.28 -9.82 -14.96
N ALA A 416 5.50 -9.32 -14.84
CA ALA A 416 5.90 -7.98 -15.20
C ALA A 416 7.27 -8.03 -15.93
N PRO A 417 7.71 -6.94 -16.57
CA PRO A 417 9.06 -6.83 -17.12
C PRO A 417 10.13 -7.13 -16.07
N ARG A 418 9.95 -6.62 -14.83
CA ARG A 418 10.85 -6.88 -13.70
C ARG A 418 10.87 -8.32 -13.21
N ALA A 419 9.72 -8.95 -13.02
CA ALA A 419 9.64 -10.21 -12.29
C ALA A 419 8.46 -11.09 -12.71
N LEU A 420 8.57 -12.35 -12.29
CA LEU A 420 7.48 -13.33 -12.29
C LEU A 420 7.18 -13.71 -10.84
N GLU A 421 5.91 -13.71 -10.44
CA GLU A 421 5.48 -14.05 -9.09
C GLU A 421 4.46 -15.17 -9.08
N TYR A 422 4.61 -16.05 -8.10
CA TYR A 422 3.65 -17.09 -7.77
C TYR A 422 3.34 -17.02 -6.28
N GLY A 423 2.05 -17.04 -5.96
CA GLY A 423 1.59 -16.98 -4.58
C GLY A 423 0.45 -17.94 -4.31
N ILE A 424 0.53 -18.65 -3.20
CA ILE A 424 -0.61 -19.35 -2.60
C ILE A 424 -0.74 -18.88 -1.17
N GLY A 425 -1.93 -18.47 -0.77
CA GLY A 425 -2.16 -18.08 0.61
C GLY A 425 -3.45 -18.64 1.18
N MET A 426 -3.42 -18.86 2.49
CA MET A 426 -4.55 -19.35 3.27
C MET A 426 -4.82 -18.37 4.41
N TYR A 427 -6.06 -17.93 4.54
CA TYR A 427 -6.55 -17.15 5.66
C TYR A 427 -7.42 -18.03 6.54
N LEU A 428 -7.17 -17.99 7.85
CA LEU A 428 -7.96 -18.65 8.88
C LEU A 428 -8.28 -17.61 9.95
N ASP A 429 -9.56 -17.37 10.22
CA ASP A 429 -10.00 -16.40 11.22
C ASP A 429 -10.99 -17.06 12.19
N TYR A 430 -10.88 -16.70 13.47
CA TYR A 430 -11.82 -17.14 14.49
C TYR A 430 -12.26 -15.99 15.40
N GLN A 431 -13.57 -15.84 15.54
CA GLN A 431 -14.18 -14.91 16.50
C GLN A 431 -14.36 -15.60 17.85
N PHE A 432 -13.57 -15.27 18.86
CA PHE A 432 -13.68 -15.91 20.19
C PHE A 432 -14.88 -15.37 20.97
N SER A 433 -14.99 -14.05 21.04
CA SER A 433 -16.08 -13.32 21.72
C SER A 433 -16.59 -12.20 20.83
N LYS A 434 -17.54 -11.37 21.28
CA LYS A 434 -17.94 -10.16 20.55
C LYS A 434 -16.82 -9.11 20.39
N HIS A 435 -15.75 -9.22 21.18
CA HIS A 435 -14.67 -8.24 21.23
C HIS A 435 -13.34 -8.80 20.73
N VAL A 436 -13.12 -10.12 20.84
CA VAL A 436 -11.83 -10.75 20.52
C VAL A 436 -11.91 -11.56 19.25
N LYS A 437 -11.05 -11.22 18.29
CA LYS A 437 -10.81 -11.97 17.05
C LYS A 437 -9.32 -12.30 16.94
N ALA A 438 -9.01 -13.48 16.41
CA ALA A 438 -7.67 -13.76 15.93
C ALA A 438 -7.71 -14.34 14.53
N GLY A 439 -6.63 -14.14 13.80
CA GLY A 439 -6.45 -14.75 12.48
C GLY A 439 -5.01 -15.10 12.19
N LEU A 440 -4.87 -16.05 11.28
CA LEU A 440 -3.63 -16.56 10.73
C LEU A 440 -3.72 -16.48 9.21
N LYS A 441 -2.69 -15.92 8.58
CA LYS A 441 -2.46 -15.94 7.15
C LYS A 441 -1.17 -16.70 6.89
N LEU A 442 -1.24 -17.81 6.16
CA LEU A 442 -0.06 -18.51 5.66
C LEU A 442 0.13 -18.15 4.20
N VAL A 443 1.34 -17.80 3.80
CA VAL A 443 1.65 -17.41 2.41
C VAL A 443 2.90 -18.13 1.96
N TRP A 444 2.77 -18.91 0.88
CA TRP A 444 3.89 -19.26 0.02
C TRP A 444 3.96 -18.22 -1.09
N LEU A 445 5.11 -17.57 -1.26
CA LEU A 445 5.29 -16.50 -2.23
C LEU A 445 6.71 -16.55 -2.79
N GLU A 446 6.83 -16.64 -4.11
CA GLU A 446 8.11 -16.68 -4.80
C GLU A 446 8.20 -15.59 -5.84
N PHE A 447 9.32 -14.86 -5.83
CA PHE A 447 9.64 -13.85 -6.83
C PHE A 447 10.82 -14.32 -7.67
N GLN A 448 10.61 -14.50 -8.97
CA GLN A 448 11.70 -14.65 -9.93
C GLN A 448 12.03 -13.27 -10.52
N ILE A 449 13.04 -12.61 -9.97
CA ILE A 449 13.50 -11.30 -10.43
C ILE A 449 14.38 -11.50 -11.66
N ARG A 450 14.10 -10.75 -12.74
CA ARG A 450 14.86 -10.84 -13.99
C ARG A 450 16.21 -10.13 -13.88
N ALA A 451 17.18 -10.59 -14.67
CA ALA A 451 18.47 -9.92 -14.81
C ALA A 451 18.30 -8.43 -15.21
N GLY A 452 19.19 -7.58 -14.71
CA GLY A 452 19.16 -6.13 -14.94
C GLY A 452 18.37 -5.34 -13.89
N TYR A 453 17.58 -6.01 -13.04
CA TYR A 453 16.83 -5.36 -11.96
C TYR A 453 17.54 -5.46 -10.62
N ASN A 454 17.34 -4.47 -9.76
CA ASN A 454 17.80 -4.52 -8.37
C ASN A 454 16.72 -5.15 -7.47
N PRO A 455 16.97 -6.34 -6.88
CA PRO A 455 16.03 -7.00 -5.98
C PRO A 455 16.04 -6.44 -4.55
N GLY A 456 16.95 -5.51 -4.26
CA GLY A 456 17.22 -4.95 -2.94
C GLY A 456 17.08 -3.43 -2.88
N THR A 457 16.19 -2.82 -3.66
CA THR A 457 16.05 -1.35 -3.68
C THR A 457 15.61 -0.77 -2.34
N GLY A 458 14.85 -1.53 -1.53
CA GLY A 458 14.50 -1.20 -0.14
C GLY A 458 15.58 -1.59 0.88
N PHE A 459 16.76 -2.08 0.45
CA PHE A 459 17.87 -2.28 1.37
C PHE A 459 18.53 -0.93 1.70
N LEU A 460 18.13 -0.37 2.84
CA LEU A 460 18.56 0.96 3.25
C LEU A 460 19.80 0.92 4.16
N GLY A 461 20.65 1.93 3.97
CA GLY A 461 21.79 2.18 4.85
C GLY A 461 21.38 2.94 6.10
N PRO A 462 22.35 3.27 6.97
CA PRO A 462 22.07 3.86 8.28
C PRO A 462 21.38 5.23 8.27
N ASN A 463 21.51 5.99 7.18
CA ASN A 463 20.79 7.25 7.05
C ASN A 463 19.55 7.10 6.16
N GLY A 464 19.16 5.86 5.84
CA GLY A 464 17.94 5.53 5.13
C GLY A 464 18.01 5.70 3.61
N GLN A 465 19.21 5.74 3.03
CA GLN A 465 19.41 5.77 1.58
C GLN A 465 19.47 4.34 1.03
N PRO A 466 18.99 4.11 -0.20
CA PRO A 466 19.08 2.81 -0.86
C PRO A 466 20.51 2.52 -1.35
N LEU A 467 20.87 1.25 -1.43
CA LEU A 467 22.17 0.81 -1.96
C LEU A 467 22.21 0.86 -3.49
N ASN A 468 23.15 1.63 -4.04
CA ASN A 468 23.50 1.62 -5.44
C ASN A 468 24.53 0.50 -5.74
N LEU A 469 24.11 -0.53 -6.49
CA LEU A 469 24.95 -1.68 -6.83
C LEU A 469 26.07 -1.35 -7.84
N ASN A 470 25.95 -0.26 -8.59
CA ASN A 470 26.97 0.16 -9.56
C ASN A 470 28.23 0.72 -8.88
N ASN A 471 28.10 1.27 -7.67
CA ASN A 471 29.19 1.97 -7.01
C ASN A 471 29.34 1.65 -5.51
N GLY A 472 28.43 0.87 -4.91
CA GLY A 472 28.49 0.48 -3.50
C GLY A 472 28.16 1.60 -2.51
N LEU A 473 27.53 2.69 -2.97
CA LEU A 473 27.13 3.80 -2.11
C LEU A 473 25.65 3.65 -1.70
N PHE A 474 25.37 3.89 -0.42
CA PHE A 474 24.04 4.22 0.05
C PHE A 474 23.80 5.70 -0.22
N GLU A 475 23.03 6.04 -1.26
CA GLU A 475 22.82 7.42 -1.72
C GLU A 475 21.41 7.64 -2.31
N SER A 476 20.86 8.85 -2.12
CA SER A 476 19.55 9.23 -2.67
C SER A 476 19.62 9.84 -4.08
N SER A 477 20.81 10.28 -4.51
CA SER A 477 21.06 10.96 -5.79
C SER A 477 20.84 10.02 -6.99
N ALA A 478 21.47 8.84 -6.99
CA ALA A 478 21.32 7.84 -8.04
C ALA A 478 19.86 7.41 -8.19
N PHE A 479 19.19 7.29 -7.05
CA PHE A 479 17.80 6.92 -6.95
C PHE A 479 16.85 7.99 -7.52
N ALA A 480 17.09 9.28 -7.24
CA ALA A 480 16.36 10.39 -7.86
C ALA A 480 16.57 10.47 -9.39
N GLN A 481 17.71 9.98 -9.88
CA GLN A 481 18.07 9.95 -11.30
C GLN A 481 17.59 8.68 -12.03
N GLY A 482 17.03 7.69 -11.31
CA GLY A 482 16.38 6.51 -11.91
C GLY A 482 16.97 5.14 -11.52
N PRO A 483 16.16 4.06 -11.57
CA PRO A 483 16.54 2.70 -11.17
C PRO A 483 17.74 2.13 -11.96
N GLN A 484 17.94 2.53 -13.21
CA GLN A 484 19.12 2.15 -14.00
C GLN A 484 20.44 2.61 -13.36
N ASN A 485 20.40 3.68 -12.56
CA ASN A 485 21.60 4.15 -11.85
C ASN A 485 21.86 3.39 -10.55
N MET A 486 20.89 2.60 -10.07
CA MET A 486 21.01 1.78 -8.87
C MET A 486 21.65 0.40 -9.14
N GLY A 487 21.95 0.10 -10.41
CA GLY A 487 22.49 -1.17 -10.86
C GLY A 487 21.49 -2.31 -10.78
N GLY A 488 21.92 -3.53 -11.12
CA GLY A 488 21.05 -4.71 -11.11
C GLY A 488 21.85 -6.00 -11.08
N ILE A 489 21.15 -7.10 -10.80
CA ILE A 489 21.76 -8.43 -10.81
C ILE A 489 22.07 -8.90 -12.23
N ALA A 490 23.21 -9.56 -12.43
CA ALA A 490 23.64 -10.01 -13.76
C ALA A 490 22.85 -11.22 -14.29
N LYS A 491 22.18 -11.96 -13.41
CA LYS A 491 21.38 -13.16 -13.75
C LYS A 491 20.05 -13.09 -13.01
N SER A 492 19.01 -13.64 -13.62
CA SER A 492 17.73 -13.80 -12.92
C SER A 492 17.91 -14.66 -11.67
N ILE A 493 17.21 -14.31 -10.60
CA ILE A 493 17.26 -15.04 -9.33
C ILE A 493 15.85 -15.32 -8.83
N THR A 494 15.70 -16.36 -8.03
CA THR A 494 14.48 -16.64 -7.29
C THR A 494 14.66 -16.26 -5.84
N GLN A 495 13.68 -15.55 -5.29
CA GLN A 495 13.62 -15.16 -3.89
C GLN A 495 12.37 -15.75 -3.25
N ASP A 496 12.58 -16.50 -2.17
CA ASP A 496 11.50 -16.95 -1.30
C ASP A 496 11.05 -15.80 -0.39
N ARG A 497 9.78 -15.41 -0.53
CA ARG A 497 9.06 -14.39 0.24
C ARG A 497 7.98 -15.00 1.12
N SER A 498 7.98 -16.32 1.28
CA SER A 498 7.02 -17.05 2.10
C SER A 498 7.11 -16.60 3.56
N HIS A 499 5.93 -16.50 4.16
CA HIS A 499 5.78 -16.00 5.51
C HIS A 499 4.46 -16.48 6.13
N LEU A 500 4.38 -16.31 7.44
CA LEU A 500 3.13 -16.36 8.18
C LEU A 500 2.82 -14.96 8.72
N MET A 501 1.55 -14.57 8.74
CA MET A 501 1.09 -13.41 9.48
C MET A 501 0.04 -13.82 10.51
N THR A 502 0.08 -13.22 11.69
CA THR A 502 -0.99 -13.36 12.68
C THR A 502 -1.53 -12.01 13.04
N HIS A 503 -2.82 -11.96 13.38
CA HIS A 503 -3.36 -10.83 14.11
C HIS A 503 -4.21 -11.30 15.28
N ILE A 504 -4.20 -10.50 16.35
CA ILE A 504 -5.17 -10.59 17.44
C ILE A 504 -5.71 -9.18 17.61
N SER A 505 -7.03 -9.04 17.54
CA SER A 505 -7.69 -7.77 17.76
C SER A 505 -8.67 -7.85 18.93
N TYR A 506 -8.71 -6.75 19.69
CA TYR A 506 -9.73 -6.45 20.67
C TYR A 506 -10.42 -5.15 20.26
N SER A 507 -11.74 -5.16 20.10
CA SER A 507 -12.53 -3.95 19.84
C SER A 507 -13.66 -3.79 20.85
N PHE A 508 -14.00 -2.57 21.25
CA PHE A 508 -15.03 -2.29 22.28
C PHE A 508 -15.93 -1.11 21.95
#